data_AF-A0A0R2RCB6-F1
#
_entry.id   AF-A0A0R2RCB6-F1
#
_cell.length_a   1.000
_cell.length_b   1.000
_cell.length_c   1.000
_cell.angle_alpha   90.00
_cell.angle_beta   90.00
_cell.angle_gamma   90.00
#
_symmetry.space_group_name_H-M   'P 1'
#
loop_
_entity.id
_entity.type
_entity.pdbx_description
1 polymer ?
#
loop_
_entity_poly.entity_id
_entity_poly.type
_entity_poly.pdbx_seq_one_letter_code
_entity_poly.pdbx_strand_id
1 'polypeptide(L)'
;MESLKIWMKDCANILFDDSKNDLRALPKSVRLQILLVLSFIWTTVFSLYIFSYTNFAFGWAGLYVAHIGLIFAVYMTFKQFHRAEAKSSSVFKTKNFDPFKIMSVFFVVVFMFVFSKGIEVLNSNNSYDIKYNGPDKTPEEKWLPLTQKKN
;
A
#
# COMPACT_ATOMS: atom_id res chain seq x y z
N MET A 1 -34.83 1.38 -2.54
CA MET A 1 -33.43 1.29 -3.02
C MET A 1 -32.67 2.59 -2.89
N GLU A 2 -33.31 3.76 -3.04
CA GLU A 2 -32.60 5.05 -2.90
C GLU A 2 -32.07 5.34 -1.49
N SER A 3 -32.79 4.94 -0.42
CA SER A 3 -32.30 5.10 0.96
C SER A 3 -30.98 4.36 1.23
N LEU A 4 -30.81 3.17 0.66
CA LEU A 4 -29.61 2.35 0.81
C LEU A 4 -28.45 2.94 -0.03
N LYS A 5 -28.76 3.51 -1.19
CA LYS A 5 -27.81 4.20 -2.07
C LYS A 5 -27.29 5.50 -1.45
N ILE A 6 -28.18 6.28 -0.83
CA ILE A 6 -27.85 7.48 -0.05
C ILE A 6 -27.01 7.09 1.17
N TRP A 7 -27.41 6.05 1.90
CA TRP A 7 -26.64 5.54 3.05
C TRP A 7 -25.24 5.06 2.66
N MET A 8 -25.08 4.30 1.57
CA MET A 8 -23.77 3.90 1.06
C MET A 8 -22.91 5.09 0.64
N LYS A 9 -23.51 6.11 0.02
CA LYS A 9 -22.81 7.32 -0.41
C LYS A 9 -22.33 8.16 0.77
N ASP A 10 -23.14 8.26 1.82
CA ASP A 10 -22.79 8.96 3.05
C ASP A 10 -21.71 8.21 3.83
N CYS A 11 -21.81 6.88 3.94
CA CYS A 11 -20.77 6.03 4.52
C CYS A 11 -19.44 6.17 3.76
N ALA A 12 -19.46 6.15 2.42
CA ALA A 12 -18.26 6.31 1.60
C ALA A 12 -17.65 7.71 1.75
N ASN A 13 -18.47 8.76 1.77
CA ASN A 13 -17.99 10.13 1.99
C ASN A 13 -17.34 10.25 3.36
N ILE A 14 -17.91 9.70 4.44
CA ILE A 14 -17.33 9.78 5.79
C ILE A 14 -16.03 8.96 5.89
N LEU A 15 -15.97 7.79 5.24
CA LEU A 15 -14.82 6.88 5.31
C LEU A 15 -13.61 7.38 4.50
N PHE A 16 -13.85 8.09 3.39
CA PHE A 16 -12.79 8.61 2.49
C PHE A 16 -12.51 10.12 2.64
N ASP A 17 -13.34 10.88 3.36
CA ASP A 17 -13.08 12.29 3.68
C ASP A 17 -12.05 12.40 4.81
N ASP A 18 -10.80 12.69 4.45
CA ASP A 18 -9.65 12.85 5.36
C ASP A 18 -9.86 13.92 6.44
N SER A 19 -10.83 14.84 6.29
CA SER A 19 -11.19 15.83 7.31
C SER A 19 -12.16 15.31 8.38
N LYS A 20 -12.95 14.28 8.05
CA LYS A 20 -13.94 13.64 8.94
C LYS A 20 -13.56 12.21 9.31
N ASN A 21 -12.50 11.67 8.70
CA ASN A 21 -12.04 10.30 8.92
C ASN A 21 -11.35 10.18 10.28
N ASP A 22 -12.11 9.72 11.27
CA ASP A 22 -11.69 9.50 12.66
C ASP A 22 -10.54 8.48 12.78
N LEU A 23 -10.30 7.66 11.75
CA LEU A 23 -9.20 6.70 11.69
C LEU A 23 -7.81 7.35 11.71
N ARG A 24 -7.71 8.65 11.40
CA ARG A 24 -6.48 9.44 11.41
C ARG A 24 -6.21 10.11 12.76
N ALA A 25 -7.25 10.38 13.54
CA ALA A 25 -7.14 10.89 14.90
C ALA A 25 -6.70 9.80 15.90
N LEU A 26 -6.86 8.52 15.51
CA LEU A 26 -6.50 7.40 16.36
C LEU A 26 -4.98 7.30 16.62
N PRO A 27 -4.58 7.00 17.86
CA PRO A 27 -3.18 6.73 18.21
C PRO A 27 -2.57 5.66 17.29
N LYS A 28 -1.28 5.83 16.95
CA LYS A 28 -0.58 4.95 16.00
C LYS A 28 -0.68 3.44 16.34
N SER A 29 -0.84 3.10 17.63
CA SER A 29 -1.07 1.74 18.12
C SER A 29 -2.43 1.18 17.71
N VAL A 30 -3.50 1.96 17.82
CA VAL A 30 -4.87 1.56 17.44
C VAL A 30 -4.98 1.40 15.93
N ARG A 31 -4.31 2.26 15.16
CA ARG A 31 -4.23 2.11 13.70
C ARG A 31 -3.55 0.80 13.28
N LEU A 32 -2.46 0.43 13.95
CA LEU A 32 -1.79 -0.84 13.70
C LEU A 32 -2.66 -2.04 14.11
N GLN A 33 -3.40 -1.92 15.21
CA GLN A 33 -4.31 -2.95 15.71
C GLN A 33 -5.46 -3.23 14.73
N ILE A 34 -6.08 -2.19 14.16
CA ILE A 34 -7.14 -2.34 13.16
C ILE A 34 -6.59 -3.03 11.89
N LEU A 35 -5.39 -2.66 11.45
CA LEU A 35 -4.73 -3.31 10.31
C LEU A 35 -4.40 -4.79 10.59
N LEU A 36 -3.98 -5.12 11.81
CA LEU A 36 -3.73 -6.50 12.23
C LEU A 36 -5.02 -7.34 12.28
N VAL A 37 -6.11 -6.79 12.82
CA VAL A 37 -7.41 -7.46 12.87
C VAL A 37 -7.94 -7.71 11.47
N LEU A 38 -7.84 -6.71 10.59
CA LEU A 38 -8.25 -6.82 9.21
C LEU A 38 -7.43 -7.90 8.48
N SER A 39 -6.12 -7.90 8.65
CA SER A 39 -5.23 -8.92 8.07
C SER A 39 -5.57 -10.35 8.52
N PHE A 40 -5.93 -10.52 9.79
CA PHE A 40 -6.35 -11.82 10.34
C PHE A 40 -7.66 -12.31 9.70
N ILE A 41 -8.68 -11.45 9.64
CA ILE A 41 -9.98 -11.78 9.03
C ILE A 41 -9.77 -12.17 7.55
N TRP A 42 -8.99 -11.40 6.80
CA TRP A 42 -8.76 -11.70 5.38
C TRP A 42 -7.97 -13.00 5.18
N THR A 43 -7.01 -13.31 6.03
CA THR A 43 -6.32 -14.60 5.96
C THR A 43 -7.30 -15.75 6.18
N THR A 44 -8.22 -15.63 7.14
CA THR A 44 -9.25 -16.67 7.38
C THR A 44 -10.21 -16.83 6.19
N VAL A 45 -10.69 -15.73 5.60
CA VAL A 45 -11.60 -15.76 4.44
C VAL A 45 -10.92 -16.35 3.20
N PHE A 46 -9.69 -15.94 2.90
CA PHE A 46 -8.94 -16.47 1.76
C PHE A 46 -8.55 -17.94 1.96
N SER A 47 -8.21 -18.36 3.18
CA SER A 47 -7.96 -19.78 3.47
C SER A 47 -9.21 -20.64 3.27
N LEU A 48 -10.39 -20.12 3.62
CA LEU A 48 -11.67 -20.80 3.39
C LEU A 48 -12.01 -20.90 1.88
N TYR A 49 -11.57 -19.92 1.08
CA TYR A 49 -11.75 -19.90 -0.37
C TYR A 49 -10.83 -20.87 -1.11
N ILE A 50 -9.57 -20.98 -0.70
CA ILE A 50 -8.56 -21.78 -1.42
C ILE A 50 -8.50 -23.24 -0.93
N PHE A 51 -8.71 -23.50 0.36
CA PHE A 51 -8.53 -24.83 0.95
C PHE A 51 -9.86 -25.52 1.28
N SER A 52 -9.93 -26.82 1.00
CA SER A 52 -11.04 -27.69 1.43
C SER A 52 -11.05 -27.84 2.97
N TYR A 53 -12.24 -28.05 3.55
CA TYR A 53 -12.48 -28.14 5.00
C TYR A 53 -11.53 -29.11 5.73
N THR A 54 -11.11 -30.20 5.09
CA THR A 54 -10.25 -31.23 5.70
C THR A 54 -8.78 -30.80 5.88
N ASN A 55 -8.28 -29.91 5.02
CA ASN A 55 -6.90 -29.38 5.08
C ASN A 55 -6.86 -27.91 5.49
N PHE A 56 -8.01 -27.35 5.89
CA PHE A 56 -8.15 -25.93 6.22
C PHE A 56 -7.17 -25.50 7.32
N ALA A 57 -7.03 -26.28 8.40
CA ALA A 57 -6.17 -25.90 9.53
C ALA A 57 -4.69 -25.77 9.13
N PHE A 58 -4.17 -26.71 8.33
CA PHE A 58 -2.79 -26.69 7.85
C PHE A 58 -2.56 -25.61 6.78
N GLY A 59 -3.50 -25.45 5.84
CA GLY A 59 -3.44 -24.41 4.81
C GLY A 59 -3.56 -23.00 5.38
N TRP A 60 -4.42 -22.81 6.38
CA TRP A 60 -4.58 -21.56 7.13
C TRP A 60 -3.33 -21.23 7.94
N ALA A 61 -2.79 -22.19 8.70
CA ALA A 61 -1.57 -21.98 9.47
C ALA A 61 -0.39 -21.61 8.56
N GLY A 62 -0.25 -22.29 7.42
CA GLY A 62 0.79 -21.98 6.43
C GLY A 62 0.65 -20.58 5.85
N LEU A 63 -0.56 -20.19 5.42
CA LEU A 63 -0.81 -18.85 4.88
C LEU A 63 -0.62 -17.76 5.94
N TYR A 64 -1.06 -17.99 7.17
CA TYR A 64 -0.90 -17.03 8.26
C TYR A 64 0.57 -16.79 8.61
N VAL A 65 1.36 -17.86 8.71
CA VAL A 65 2.82 -17.75 8.93
C VAL A 65 3.50 -17.06 7.77
N ALA A 66 3.13 -17.37 6.52
CA ALA A 66 3.65 -16.67 5.34
C ALA A 66 3.31 -15.16 5.35
N HIS A 67 2.10 -14.79 5.80
CA HIS A 67 1.68 -13.39 5.93
C HIS A 67 2.51 -12.63 6.96
N ILE A 68 2.73 -13.21 8.14
CA ILE A 68 3.59 -12.63 9.18
C ILE A 68 5.03 -12.48 8.66
N GLY A 69 5.54 -13.50 7.97
CA GLY A 69 6.86 -13.46 7.34
C GLY A 69 7.01 -12.31 6.34
N LEU A 70 5.98 -12.07 5.51
CA LEU A 70 5.97 -10.97 4.55
C LEU A 70 5.97 -9.59 5.25
N ILE A 71 5.16 -9.41 6.30
CA ILE A 71 5.14 -8.17 7.10
C ILE A 71 6.52 -7.92 7.72
N PHE A 72 7.15 -8.96 8.26
CA PHE A 72 8.48 -8.86 8.85
C PHE A 72 9.57 -8.54 7.82
N ALA A 73 9.53 -9.19 6.65
CA ALA A 73 10.46 -8.91 5.56
C ALA A 73 10.35 -7.47 5.07
N VAL A 74 9.12 -6.97 4.87
CA VAL A 74 8.85 -5.57 4.51
C VAL A 74 9.33 -4.61 5.60
N TYR A 75 9.09 -4.91 6.88
CA TYR A 75 9.60 -4.09 7.98
C TYR A 75 11.14 -4.02 7.99
N MET A 76 11.81 -5.17 7.80
CA MET A 76 13.27 -5.25 7.75
C MET A 76 13.84 -4.47 6.58
N THR A 77 13.23 -4.54 5.39
CA THR A 77 13.67 -3.75 4.22
C THR A 77 13.44 -2.25 4.44
N PHE A 78 12.29 -1.83 4.94
CA PHE A 78 12.03 -0.42 5.31
C PHE A 78 13.02 0.10 6.34
N LYS A 79 13.36 -0.71 7.35
CA LYS A 79 14.37 -0.38 8.38
C LYS A 79 15.76 -0.28 7.78
N GLN A 80 16.11 -1.16 6.85
CA GLN A 80 17.38 -1.13 6.13
C GLN A 80 17.48 0.13 5.25
N PHE A 81 16.40 0.55 4.58
CA PHE A 81 16.35 1.78 3.79
C PHE A 81 16.48 3.04 4.66
N HIS A 82 15.74 3.14 5.77
CA HIS A 82 15.90 4.27 6.70
C HIS A 82 17.30 4.33 7.31
N ARG A 83 17.91 3.17 7.60
CA ARG A 83 19.28 3.11 8.12
C ARG A 83 20.31 3.43 7.04
N ALA A 84 20.03 3.11 5.78
CA ALA A 84 20.88 3.48 4.64
C ALA A 84 20.76 4.98 4.31
N GLU A 85 19.58 5.58 4.45
CA GLU A 85 19.35 7.03 4.36
C GLU A 85 20.09 7.77 5.47
N ALA A 86 19.94 7.35 6.73
CA ALA A 86 20.67 7.94 7.86
C ALA A 86 22.21 7.76 7.77
N LYS A 87 22.67 6.75 7.02
CA LYS A 87 24.10 6.42 6.83
C LYS A 87 24.60 6.73 5.42
N SER A 88 23.86 7.52 4.62
CA SER A 88 24.20 7.78 3.22
C SER A 88 25.40 8.73 3.09
N SER A 89 26.60 8.23 3.40
CA SER A 89 27.82 8.76 2.81
C SER A 89 27.90 8.27 1.36
N SER A 90 28.09 9.18 0.41
CA SER A 90 28.04 8.90 -1.03
C SER A 90 28.89 7.69 -1.43
N VAL A 91 28.31 6.82 -2.27
CA VAL A 91 28.98 5.65 -2.87
C VAL A 91 30.23 6.06 -3.67
N PHE A 92 30.30 7.31 -4.12
CA PHE A 92 31.48 7.87 -4.79
C PHE A 92 32.67 8.16 -3.85
N LYS A 93 32.49 8.11 -2.53
CA LYS A 93 33.57 8.29 -1.53
C LYS A 93 34.17 6.97 -1.05
N THR A 94 33.47 5.84 -1.21
CA THR A 94 33.94 4.52 -0.78
C THR A 94 33.92 3.55 -1.97
N LYS A 95 35.09 3.38 -2.60
CA LYS A 95 35.36 2.32 -3.58
C LYS A 95 35.37 0.95 -2.88
N ASN A 96 34.22 0.48 -2.42
CA ASN A 96 34.07 -0.84 -1.81
C ASN A 96 33.05 -1.66 -2.60
N PHE A 97 33.59 -2.44 -3.55
CA PHE A 97 32.88 -3.39 -4.40
C PHE A 97 32.59 -4.67 -3.61
N ASP A 98 31.67 -4.59 -2.67
CA ASP A 98 31.19 -5.75 -1.94
C ASP A 98 30.30 -6.60 -2.88
N PRO A 99 30.58 -7.90 -3.07
CA PRO A 99 29.81 -8.76 -3.97
C PRO A 99 28.30 -8.74 -3.68
N PHE A 100 27.89 -8.54 -2.43
CA PHE A 100 26.48 -8.41 -2.06
C PHE A 100 25.81 -7.14 -2.61
N LYS A 101 26.53 -6.01 -2.70
CA LYS A 101 25.97 -4.76 -3.25
C LYS A 101 25.84 -4.84 -4.77
N ILE A 102 26.81 -5.46 -5.44
CA ILE A 102 26.78 -5.69 -6.89
C ILE A 102 25.62 -6.61 -7.24
N MET A 103 25.46 -7.70 -6.49
CA MET A 103 24.33 -8.63 -6.66
C MET A 103 22.98 -7.94 -6.41
N SER A 104 22.89 -7.08 -5.39
CA SER A 104 21.67 -6.31 -5.12
C SER A 104 21.33 -5.33 -6.25
N VAL A 105 22.31 -4.63 -6.83
CA VAL A 105 22.08 -3.72 -7.96
C VAL A 105 21.64 -4.49 -9.20
N PHE A 106 22.28 -5.62 -9.49
CA PHE A 106 21.88 -6.50 -10.59
C PHE A 106 20.43 -6.99 -10.40
N PHE A 107 20.07 -7.44 -9.20
CA PHE A 107 18.72 -7.90 -8.92
C PHE A 107 17.68 -6.79 -9.09
N VAL A 108 17.96 -5.57 -8.64
CA VAL A 108 17.07 -4.41 -8.81
C VAL A 108 16.85 -4.08 -10.29
N VAL A 109 17.90 -4.11 -11.11
CA VAL A 109 17.80 -3.87 -12.56
C VAL A 109 16.96 -4.96 -13.25
N VAL A 110 17.19 -6.23 -12.91
CA VAL A 110 16.41 -7.35 -13.45
C VAL A 110 14.94 -7.27 -13.00
N PHE A 111 14.69 -6.95 -11.74
CA PHE A 111 13.34 -6.79 -11.22
C PHE A 111 12.61 -5.63 -11.92
N MET A 112 13.27 -4.49 -12.11
CA MET A 112 12.71 -3.35 -12.83
C MET A 112 12.41 -3.69 -14.30
N PHE A 113 13.23 -4.52 -14.94
CA PHE A 113 13.00 -5.02 -16.30
C PHE A 113 11.79 -5.96 -16.36
N VAL A 114 11.70 -6.95 -15.48
CA VAL A 114 10.57 -7.89 -15.42
C VAL A 114 9.26 -7.16 -15.13
N PHE A 115 9.27 -6.18 -14.22
CA PHE A 115 8.10 -5.36 -13.92
C PHE A 115 7.74 -4.43 -15.09
N SER A 116 8.72 -3.84 -15.76
CA SER A 116 8.47 -3.03 -16.96
C SER A 116 7.83 -3.86 -18.08
N LYS A 117 8.32 -5.10 -18.29
CA LYS A 117 7.71 -6.07 -19.21
C LYS A 117 6.33 -6.54 -18.75
N GLY A 118 6.13 -6.72 -17.45
CA GLY A 118 4.84 -7.06 -16.87
C GLY A 118 3.80 -5.96 -17.12
N ILE A 119 4.16 -4.69 -16.89
CA ILE A 119 3.30 -3.54 -17.20
C ILE A 119 3.05 -3.43 -18.71
N GLU A 120 4.05 -3.66 -19.56
CA GLU A 120 3.89 -3.66 -21.03
C GLU A 120 2.86 -4.71 -21.50
N VAL A 121 2.90 -5.91 -20.91
CA VAL A 121 1.91 -6.98 -21.18
C VAL A 121 0.52 -6.65 -20.63
N LEU A 122 0.43 -6.01 -19.46
CA LEU A 122 -0.84 -5.54 -18.91
C LEU A 122 -1.45 -4.39 -19.73
N ASN A 123 -0.61 -3.55 -20.33
CA ASN A 123 -1.05 -2.40 -21.13
C ASN A 123 -1.44 -2.81 -22.56
N SER A 124 -0.85 -3.87 -23.12
CA SER A 124 -1.23 -4.40 -24.44
C SER A 124 -2.60 -5.11 -24.45
N ASN A 125 -3.13 -5.48 -23.28
CA ASN A 125 -4.41 -6.18 -23.13
C ASN A 125 -5.54 -5.31 -22.55
N ASN A 126 -5.31 -4.01 -22.28
CA ASN A 126 -6.35 -3.11 -21.78
C ASN A 126 -7.19 -2.53 -22.93
N SER A 127 -8.46 -2.94 -23.04
CA SER A 127 -9.37 -2.53 -24.12
C SER A 127 -10.07 -1.18 -23.92
N TYR A 128 -9.79 -0.42 -22.84
CA TYR A 128 -10.50 0.83 -22.56
C TYR A 128 -9.58 1.93 -22.00
N ASP A 129 -9.50 3.06 -22.71
CA ASP A 129 -8.81 4.28 -22.27
C ASP A 129 -9.79 5.14 -21.48
N ILE A 130 -9.75 5.03 -20.14
CA ILE A 130 -10.52 5.92 -19.26
C ILE A 130 -9.75 7.24 -19.09
N LYS A 131 -10.09 8.21 -19.94
CA LYS A 131 -9.54 9.56 -19.89
C LYS A 131 -9.93 10.25 -18.57
N TYR A 132 -8.97 10.38 -17.67
CA TYR A 132 -9.13 11.12 -16.42
C TYR A 132 -9.23 12.62 -16.72
N ASN A 133 -10.42 13.21 -16.56
CA ASN A 133 -10.65 14.65 -16.82
C ASN A 133 -10.20 15.56 -15.65
N GLY A 134 -9.61 14.98 -14.60
CA GLY A 134 -9.24 15.76 -13.40
C GLY A 134 -10.45 16.35 -12.67
N PRO A 135 -10.23 16.88 -11.46
CA PRO A 135 -11.23 17.67 -10.76
C PRO A 135 -11.40 19.04 -11.44
N ASP A 136 -12.64 19.51 -11.56
CA ASP A 136 -13.01 20.78 -12.23
C ASP A 136 -12.34 22.04 -11.65
N LYS A 137 -11.70 21.93 -10.48
CA LYS A 137 -11.14 23.05 -9.70
C LYS A 137 -9.70 22.77 -9.38
N THR A 138 -8.86 23.78 -9.59
CA THR A 138 -7.45 23.67 -9.20
C THR A 138 -7.33 23.66 -7.67
N PRO A 139 -6.27 23.04 -7.10
CA PRO A 139 -6.08 23.03 -5.66
C PRO A 139 -6.18 24.43 -5.05
N GLU A 140 -5.63 25.44 -5.74
CA GLU A 140 -5.59 26.84 -5.31
C GLU A 140 -7.00 27.45 -5.13
N GLU A 141 -7.92 27.20 -6.07
CA GLU A 141 -9.33 27.64 -5.99
C GLU A 141 -10.07 27.02 -4.80
N LYS A 142 -9.67 25.81 -4.38
CA LYS A 142 -10.24 25.15 -3.22
C LYS A 142 -9.79 25.78 -1.90
N TRP A 143 -8.60 26.39 -1.86
CA TRP A 143 -8.01 27.00 -0.65
C TRP A 143 -8.26 28.51 -0.52
N LEU A 144 -8.51 29.22 -1.63
CA LEU A 144 -8.88 30.65 -1.67
C LEU A 144 -10.04 31.09 -0.73
N PRO A 145 -11.14 30.34 -0.54
CA PRO A 145 -12.20 30.76 0.38
C PRO A 145 -11.80 30.68 1.87
N LEU A 146 -10.69 30.02 2.21
CA LEU A 146 -10.20 29.90 3.58
C LEU A 146 -9.25 31.04 3.98
N THR A 147 -8.72 31.80 3.01
CA THR A 147 -7.77 32.89 3.27
C THR A 147 -8.43 34.27 3.41
N GLN A 148 -9.68 34.44 2.96
CA GLN A 148 -10.37 35.75 2.94
C GLN A 148 -11.17 36.10 4.21
N LYS A 149 -10.89 35.49 5.37
CA LYS A 149 -11.55 35.86 6.64
C LYS A 149 -10.58 36.48 7.64
N LYS A 150 -10.20 37.73 7.37
CA LYS A 150 -9.69 38.64 8.40
C LYS A 150 -9.95 40.10 8.01
N ASN A 151 -11.10 40.61 8.43
CA ASN A 151 -11.38 42.00 8.73
C ASN A 151 -12.32 42.01 9.93
#